data_AF-B9CLV8-F1
#
_entry.id   AF-B9CLV8-F1
#
_cell.length_a   1.000
_cell.length_b   1.000
_cell.length_c   1.000
_cell.angle_alpha   90.00
_cell.angle_beta   90.00
_cell.angle_gamma   90.00
#
_symmetry.space_group_name_H-M   'P 1'
#
loop_
_entity.id
_entity.type
_entity.pdbx_description
1 polymer ?
#
loop_
_entity_poly.entity_id
_entity_poly.type
_entity_poly.pdbx_seq_one_letter_code
_entity_poly.pdbx_strand_id
1 'polypeptide(L)'
;MDMTIDGSLAALGIKSVVIGIARNVNPQAPFSDAFLTKQEKMEKWALSCDIDALLDHPIIKGYTDLLQSVGRSVKRNPPTVPALIQNIRHRGSLPHINSIIDIYNVEALHSLLAIGGHDLDKVHGSIEFTVSGNEDSFLPILSKEKHVTKTDYIYRDAKGIMAWLDIRDGENYKFSNETKNAIFIIQGNANTSVEIRLEALERIRYDLAESMPDMEFDTHVIYA
;
A
#
# COMPACT_ATOMS: atom_id res chain seq x y z
N MET A 1 -18.90 5.23 3.96
CA MET A 1 -17.90 4.56 4.82
C MET A 1 -17.08 5.66 5.42
N ASP A 2 -17.03 5.74 6.74
CA ASP A 2 -16.28 6.80 7.43
C ASP A 2 -14.83 6.36 7.63
N MET A 3 -13.91 7.30 7.53
CA MET A 3 -12.49 7.08 7.71
C MET A 3 -11.93 8.16 8.62
N THR A 4 -11.18 7.78 9.65
CA THR A 4 -10.67 8.71 10.65
C THR A 4 -9.20 8.48 10.92
N ILE A 5 -8.46 9.56 11.13
CA ILE A 5 -7.08 9.52 11.61
C ILE A 5 -7.11 9.84 13.09
N ASP A 6 -6.71 8.88 13.93
CA ASP A 6 -6.61 9.09 15.36
C ASP A 6 -5.47 10.08 15.70
N GLY A 7 -5.64 10.82 16.79
CA GLY A 7 -4.65 11.79 17.25
C GLY A 7 -3.27 11.18 17.52
N SER A 8 -3.19 9.89 17.86
CA SER A 8 -1.93 9.18 18.04
C SER A 8 -1.12 9.07 16.75
N LEU A 9 -1.78 8.87 15.60
CA LEU A 9 -1.11 8.78 14.31
C LEU A 9 -0.74 10.18 13.78
N ALA A 10 -1.59 11.18 14.04
CA ALA A 10 -1.29 12.58 13.76
C ALA A 10 -0.06 13.09 14.54
N ALA A 11 0.12 12.63 15.78
CA ALA A 11 1.30 12.92 16.60
C ALA A 11 2.60 12.35 16.02
N LEU A 12 2.52 11.31 15.18
CA LEU A 12 3.65 10.77 14.41
C LEU A 12 3.92 11.53 13.09
N GLY A 13 3.18 12.62 12.84
CA GLY A 13 3.34 13.47 11.65
C GLY A 13 2.46 13.07 10.46
N ILE A 14 1.69 11.99 10.56
CA ILE A 14 0.74 11.58 9.52
C ILE A 14 -0.57 12.34 9.72
N LYS A 15 -0.66 13.51 9.07
CA LYS A 15 -1.81 14.42 9.18
C LYS A 15 -2.89 14.20 8.13
N SER A 16 -2.61 13.38 7.13
CA SER A 16 -3.56 13.07 6.07
C SER A 16 -3.31 11.70 5.45
N VAL A 17 -4.38 11.05 5.01
CA VAL A 17 -4.33 9.81 4.24
C VAL A 17 -5.09 10.03 2.94
N VAL A 18 -4.46 9.64 1.83
CA VAL A 18 -5.06 9.73 0.50
C VAL A 18 -5.62 8.35 0.14
N ILE A 19 -6.87 8.32 -0.31
CA ILE A 19 -7.66 7.11 -0.54
C ILE A 19 -8.17 7.11 -1.97
N GLY A 20 -8.02 5.99 -2.67
CA GLY A 20 -8.66 5.71 -3.96
C GLY A 20 -9.65 4.57 -3.80
N ILE A 21 -10.86 4.71 -4.33
CA ILE A 21 -11.88 3.65 -4.34
C ILE A 21 -12.20 3.35 -5.79
N ALA A 22 -11.93 2.12 -6.23
CA ALA A 22 -12.29 1.64 -7.55
C ALA A 22 -13.46 0.64 -7.47
N ARG A 23 -14.51 0.85 -8.24
CA ARG A 23 -15.66 -0.07 -8.34
C ARG A 23 -15.73 -0.70 -9.72
N ASN A 24 -16.40 -1.85 -9.81
CA ASN A 24 -16.49 -2.67 -11.02
C ASN A 24 -15.13 -3.17 -11.53
N VAL A 25 -14.19 -3.42 -10.62
CA VAL A 25 -12.88 -3.96 -10.99
C VAL A 25 -12.98 -5.43 -11.42
N ASN A 26 -12.03 -5.86 -12.24
CA ASN A 26 -11.86 -7.22 -12.69
C ASN A 26 -10.40 -7.66 -12.48
N PRO A 27 -10.07 -8.39 -11.41
CA PRO A 27 -8.73 -8.88 -11.13
C PRO A 27 -8.10 -9.72 -12.26
N GLN A 28 -8.90 -10.22 -13.20
CA GLN A 28 -8.46 -11.05 -14.33
C GLN A 28 -8.49 -10.30 -15.67
N ALA A 29 -8.68 -8.98 -15.67
CA ALA A 29 -8.69 -8.21 -16.92
C ALA A 29 -7.32 -8.26 -17.60
N PRO A 30 -7.26 -8.37 -18.94
CA PRO A 30 -5.98 -8.24 -19.65
C PRO A 30 -5.41 -6.83 -19.45
N PHE A 31 -4.09 -6.74 -19.43
CA PHE A 31 -3.39 -5.45 -19.40
C PHE A 31 -3.39 -4.77 -20.77
N SER A 32 -3.33 -3.44 -20.77
CA SER A 32 -3.02 -2.66 -21.96
C SER A 32 -1.54 -2.83 -22.37
N ASP A 33 -1.25 -2.62 -23.66
CA ASP A 33 0.14 -2.62 -24.15
C ASP A 33 0.99 -1.52 -23.49
N ALA A 34 0.36 -0.38 -23.16
CA ALA A 34 0.99 0.72 -22.45
C ALA A 34 1.40 0.30 -21.03
N PHE A 35 0.50 -0.37 -20.30
CA PHE A 35 0.81 -0.89 -18.97
C PHE A 35 1.90 -1.97 -19.01
N LEU A 36 1.85 -2.90 -19.97
CA LEU A 36 2.89 -3.93 -20.12
C LEU A 36 4.27 -3.31 -20.36
N THR A 37 4.33 -2.25 -21.18
CA THR A 37 5.58 -1.49 -21.41
C THR A 37 6.08 -0.82 -20.12
N LYS A 38 5.17 -0.21 -19.34
CA LYS A 38 5.47 0.39 -18.03
C LYS A 38 5.98 -0.67 -17.04
N GLN A 39 5.32 -1.82 -16.99
CA GLN A 39 5.65 -2.95 -16.12
C GLN A 39 7.04 -3.49 -16.43
N GLU A 40 7.35 -3.77 -17.70
CA GLU A 40 8.67 -4.27 -18.11
C GLU A 40 9.80 -3.28 -17.74
N LYS A 41 9.55 -1.98 -17.95
CA LYS A 41 10.51 -0.93 -17.55
C LYS A 41 10.77 -0.93 -16.04
N MET A 42 9.72 -1.08 -15.22
CA MET A 42 9.85 -1.09 -13.76
C MET A 42 10.48 -2.37 -13.23
N GLU A 43 10.23 -3.51 -13.86
CA GLU A 43 10.94 -4.76 -13.55
C GLU A 43 12.44 -4.63 -13.83
N LYS A 44 12.83 -4.17 -15.03
CA LYS A 44 14.24 -3.96 -15.40
C LYS A 44 14.95 -3.01 -14.44
N TRP A 45 14.26 -1.94 -14.05
CA TRP A 45 14.79 -1.01 -13.06
C TRP A 45 14.97 -1.68 -11.69
N ALA A 46 13.96 -2.38 -11.16
CA ALA A 46 14.04 -3.04 -9.85
C ALA A 46 15.15 -4.12 -9.80
N LEU A 47 15.36 -4.84 -10.90
CA LEU A 47 16.42 -5.84 -11.01
C LEU A 47 17.83 -5.24 -10.98
N SER A 48 18.00 -3.99 -11.43
CA SER A 48 19.32 -3.38 -11.64
C SER A 48 19.63 -2.13 -10.81
N CYS A 49 18.66 -1.58 -10.07
CA CYS A 49 18.84 -0.33 -9.32
C CYS A 49 19.95 -0.44 -8.26
N ASP A 50 20.51 0.68 -7.84
CA ASP A 50 21.35 0.69 -6.65
C ASP A 50 20.43 0.71 -5.41
N ILE A 51 20.41 -0.39 -4.65
CA ILE A 51 19.53 -0.51 -3.48
C ILE A 51 20.02 0.37 -2.32
N ASP A 52 21.34 0.57 -2.18
CA ASP A 52 21.89 1.36 -1.10
C ASP A 52 21.57 2.84 -1.35
N ALA A 53 21.75 3.31 -2.59
CA ALA A 53 21.32 4.66 -2.97
C ALA A 53 19.79 4.85 -2.85
N LEU A 54 19.00 3.81 -3.08
CA LEU A 54 17.54 3.87 -2.93
C LEU A 54 17.13 4.03 -1.46
N LEU A 55 17.83 3.39 -0.53
CA LEU A 55 17.56 3.53 0.91
C LEU A 55 17.78 4.96 1.40
N ASP A 56 18.69 5.70 0.75
CA ASP A 56 18.95 7.12 1.01
C ASP A 56 17.95 8.07 0.32
N HIS A 57 17.08 7.57 -0.58
CA HIS A 57 16.07 8.39 -1.23
C HIS A 57 15.10 8.99 -0.19
N PRO A 58 14.77 10.31 -0.23
CA PRO A 58 13.97 10.97 0.82
C PRO A 58 12.65 10.26 1.16
N ILE A 59 11.93 9.76 0.16
CA ILE A 59 10.68 9.01 0.37
C ILE A 59 10.93 7.72 1.16
N ILE A 60 11.95 6.93 0.79
CA ILE A 60 12.26 5.66 1.45
C ILE A 60 12.81 5.88 2.85
N LYS A 61 13.66 6.89 3.01
CA LYS A 61 14.15 7.33 4.32
C LYS A 61 12.99 7.76 5.22
N GLY A 62 11.99 8.47 4.69
CA GLY A 62 10.80 8.86 5.46
C GLY A 62 10.04 7.66 6.05
N TYR A 63 9.88 6.57 5.28
CA TYR A 63 9.29 5.33 5.81
C TYR A 63 10.19 4.62 6.82
N THR A 64 11.51 4.66 6.60
CA THR A 64 12.51 4.12 7.54
C THR A 64 12.45 4.85 8.88
N ASP A 65 12.45 6.18 8.85
CA ASP A 65 12.38 7.04 10.02
C ASP A 65 11.08 6.79 10.80
N LEU A 66 9.95 6.64 10.09
CA LEU A 66 8.65 6.36 10.71
C LEU A 66 8.63 4.99 11.41
N LEU A 67 9.11 3.92 10.75
CA LEU A 67 9.27 2.60 11.36
C LEU A 67 10.17 2.64 12.59
N GLN A 68 11.30 3.35 12.53
CA GLN A 68 12.23 3.46 13.65
C GLN A 68 11.66 4.27 14.81
N SER A 69 10.86 5.31 14.54
CA SER A 69 10.25 6.16 15.58
C SER A 69 9.34 5.39 16.54
N VAL A 70 8.76 4.27 16.09
CA VAL A 70 7.93 3.38 16.91
C VAL A 70 8.66 2.11 17.37
N GLY A 71 10.01 2.09 17.27
CA GLY A 71 10.85 1.01 17.76
C GLY A 71 10.91 -0.22 16.84
N ARG A 72 10.52 -0.10 15.56
CA ARG A 72 10.57 -1.22 14.62
C ARG A 72 11.89 -1.30 13.88
N SER A 73 12.38 -2.54 13.76
CA SER A 73 13.63 -2.83 13.07
C SER A 73 13.39 -2.96 11.58
N VAL A 74 13.87 -1.98 10.81
CA VAL A 74 13.81 -1.99 9.33
C VAL A 74 14.61 -3.13 8.69
N LYS A 75 15.55 -3.72 9.43
CA LYS A 75 16.24 -4.95 8.97
C LYS A 75 15.31 -6.17 8.97
N ARG A 76 14.39 -6.26 9.94
CA ARG A 76 13.42 -7.36 10.04
C ARG A 76 12.15 -7.09 9.24
N ASN A 77 11.73 -5.83 9.18
CA ASN A 77 10.56 -5.37 8.45
C ASN A 77 10.97 -4.16 7.60
N PRO A 78 11.62 -4.40 6.44
CA PRO A 78 11.97 -3.31 5.54
C PRO A 78 10.71 -2.61 5.01
N PRO A 79 10.78 -1.30 4.67
CA PRO A 79 9.67 -0.61 4.03
C PRO A 79 9.19 -1.34 2.77
N THR A 80 7.91 -1.15 2.42
CA THR A 80 7.23 -1.87 1.33
C THR A 80 8.01 -1.91 0.01
N VAL A 81 8.51 -0.77 -0.48
CA VAL A 81 9.19 -0.72 -1.80
C VAL A 81 10.54 -1.43 -1.81
N PRO A 82 11.48 -1.19 -0.85
CA PRO A 82 12.67 -2.01 -0.71
C PRO A 82 12.38 -3.51 -0.57
N ALA A 83 11.34 -3.88 0.17
CA ALA A 83 10.93 -5.27 0.32
C ALA A 83 10.44 -5.88 -1.01
N LEU A 84 9.68 -5.13 -1.80
CA LEU A 84 9.22 -5.52 -3.12
C LEU A 84 10.40 -5.71 -4.09
N ILE A 85 11.34 -4.78 -4.13
CA ILE A 85 12.54 -4.87 -4.99
C ILE A 85 13.38 -6.10 -4.63
N GLN A 86 13.57 -6.37 -3.34
CA GLN A 86 14.27 -7.60 -2.90
C GLN A 86 13.54 -8.87 -3.34
N ASN A 87 12.20 -8.88 -3.30
CA ASN A 87 11.39 -9.99 -3.80
C ASN A 87 11.59 -10.20 -5.31
N ILE A 88 11.55 -9.12 -6.09
CA ILE A 88 11.77 -9.13 -7.54
C ILE A 88 13.15 -9.71 -7.87
N ARG A 89 14.21 -9.24 -7.19
CA ARG A 89 15.57 -9.75 -7.39
C ARG A 89 15.72 -11.21 -7.04
N HIS A 90 15.09 -11.64 -5.95
CA HIS A 90 15.14 -13.04 -5.54
C HIS A 90 14.44 -13.96 -6.55
N ARG A 91 13.33 -13.50 -7.14
CA ARG A 91 12.59 -14.23 -8.18
C ARG A 91 13.20 -14.13 -9.56
N GLY A 92 13.92 -13.05 -9.84
CA GLY A 92 14.38 -12.69 -11.19
C GLY A 92 13.33 -11.98 -12.05
N SER A 93 12.14 -11.69 -11.51
CA SER A 93 11.06 -10.99 -12.20
C SER A 93 10.03 -10.40 -11.22
N LEU A 94 9.21 -9.46 -11.70
CA LEU A 94 8.04 -8.96 -10.99
C LEU A 94 6.99 -10.08 -10.95
N PRO A 95 6.48 -10.46 -9.75
CA PRO A 95 5.46 -11.49 -9.67
C PRO A 95 4.15 -10.98 -10.28
N HIS A 96 3.57 -11.77 -11.18
CA HIS A 96 2.18 -11.60 -11.61
C HIS A 96 1.26 -12.21 -10.55
N ILE A 97 0.39 -11.40 -9.96
CA ILE A 97 -0.58 -11.85 -8.95
C ILE A 97 -2.00 -11.75 -9.52
N ASN A 98 -2.42 -10.54 -9.85
CA ASN A 98 -3.65 -10.23 -10.57
C ASN A 98 -3.56 -8.79 -11.10
N SER A 99 -4.47 -8.39 -11.97
CA SER A 99 -4.33 -7.12 -12.70
C SER A 99 -4.35 -5.89 -11.80
N ILE A 100 -5.16 -5.90 -10.74
CA ILE A 100 -5.25 -4.79 -9.79
C ILE A 100 -3.95 -4.67 -8.98
N ILE A 101 -3.46 -5.80 -8.48
CA ILE A 101 -2.27 -5.86 -7.63
C ILE A 101 -1.03 -5.45 -8.40
N ASP A 102 -0.88 -5.96 -9.60
CA ASP A 102 0.27 -5.66 -10.44
C ASP A 102 0.30 -4.18 -10.81
N ILE A 103 -0.86 -3.57 -11.09
CA ILE A 103 -0.96 -2.13 -11.39
C ILE A 103 -0.44 -1.28 -10.23
N TYR A 104 -0.96 -1.48 -9.01
CA TYR A 104 -0.50 -0.65 -7.90
C TYR A 104 0.93 -0.97 -7.46
N ASN A 105 1.42 -2.21 -7.65
CA ASN A 105 2.82 -2.55 -7.38
C ASN A 105 3.78 -1.88 -8.37
N VAL A 106 3.41 -1.80 -9.65
CA VAL A 106 4.17 -1.02 -10.65
C VAL A 106 4.17 0.46 -10.27
N GLU A 107 3.05 1.01 -9.80
CA GLU A 107 3.02 2.39 -9.31
C GLU A 107 3.83 2.59 -8.02
N ALA A 108 3.88 1.61 -7.12
CA ALA A 108 4.71 1.66 -5.92
C ALA A 108 6.21 1.69 -6.27
N LEU A 109 6.64 0.93 -7.29
CA LEU A 109 8.01 1.00 -7.81
C LEU A 109 8.30 2.36 -8.46
N HIS A 110 7.34 2.90 -9.21
CA HIS A 110 7.48 4.18 -9.90
C HIS A 110 7.56 5.38 -8.94
N SER A 111 6.66 5.44 -7.95
CA SER A 111 6.52 6.56 -7.02
C SER A 111 7.33 6.43 -5.73
N LEU A 112 7.83 5.23 -5.45
CA LEU A 112 8.45 4.84 -4.18
C LEU A 112 7.51 4.94 -2.96
N LEU A 113 6.21 5.11 -3.18
CA LEU A 113 5.21 5.18 -2.12
C LEU A 113 4.82 3.79 -1.61
N ALA A 114 4.55 3.69 -0.32
CA ALA A 114 3.84 2.55 0.23
C ALA A 114 2.36 2.69 -0.10
N ILE A 115 1.84 1.74 -0.89
CA ILE A 115 0.44 1.71 -1.34
C ILE A 115 -0.18 0.43 -0.80
N GLY A 116 -1.15 0.56 0.11
CA GLY A 116 -1.96 -0.56 0.58
C GLY A 116 -3.15 -0.77 -0.33
N GLY A 117 -3.47 -2.02 -0.65
CA GLY A 117 -4.60 -2.39 -1.51
C GLY A 117 -5.46 -3.48 -0.88
N HIS A 118 -6.76 -3.24 -0.76
CA HIS A 118 -7.70 -4.16 -0.10
C HIS A 118 -8.98 -4.35 -0.90
N ASP A 119 -9.59 -5.52 -0.72
CA ASP A 119 -10.96 -5.79 -1.16
C ASP A 119 -11.93 -5.01 -0.27
N LEU A 120 -12.56 -3.99 -0.84
CA LEU A 120 -13.46 -3.10 -0.12
C LEU A 120 -14.71 -3.83 0.38
N ASP A 121 -15.13 -4.90 -0.29
CA ASP A 121 -16.29 -5.71 0.12
C ASP A 121 -16.01 -6.53 1.41
N LYS A 122 -14.74 -6.62 1.82
CA LYS A 122 -14.31 -7.27 3.07
C LYS A 122 -14.12 -6.28 4.22
N VAL A 123 -14.33 -4.98 3.99
CA VAL A 123 -14.23 -3.94 5.02
C VAL A 123 -15.56 -3.79 5.76
N HIS A 124 -15.48 -3.74 7.09
CA HIS A 124 -16.63 -3.73 7.99
C HIS A 124 -16.73 -2.44 8.78
N GLY A 125 -17.57 -1.52 8.29
CA GLY A 125 -17.85 -0.26 8.96
C GLY A 125 -16.78 0.79 8.64
N SER A 126 -16.35 1.52 9.67
CA SER A 126 -15.39 2.62 9.52
C SER A 126 -13.94 2.13 9.58
N ILE A 127 -13.04 2.82 8.86
CA ILE A 127 -11.60 2.57 8.94
C ILE A 127 -10.97 3.60 9.87
N GLU A 128 -10.25 3.12 10.89
CA GLU A 128 -9.49 3.95 11.81
C GLU A 128 -7.99 3.77 11.54
N PHE A 129 -7.29 4.87 11.24
CA PHE A 129 -5.84 4.93 11.16
C PHE A 129 -5.28 5.35 12.53
N THR A 130 -4.54 4.49 13.22
CA THR A 130 -4.21 4.70 14.63
C THR A 130 -2.91 4.01 15.07
N VAL A 131 -2.40 4.39 16.23
CA VAL A 131 -1.48 3.57 17.02
C VAL A 131 -2.31 2.60 17.85
N SER A 132 -1.99 1.30 17.81
CA SER A 132 -2.78 0.19 18.37
C SER A 132 -3.31 0.46 19.78
N GLY A 133 -2.47 1.03 20.66
CA GLY A 133 -2.78 1.36 22.05
C GLY A 133 -2.91 0.13 22.97
N ASN A 134 -3.19 -1.04 22.40
CA ASN A 134 -3.32 -2.33 23.06
C ASN A 134 -2.43 -3.39 22.39
N GLU A 135 -2.16 -4.45 23.15
CA GLU A 135 -1.59 -5.67 22.56
C GLU A 135 -2.67 -6.33 21.70
N ASP A 136 -2.31 -6.77 20.49
CA ASP A 136 -3.25 -7.38 19.55
C ASP A 136 -2.55 -8.48 18.72
N SER A 137 -3.30 -9.13 17.83
CA SER A 137 -2.78 -10.05 16.83
C SER A 137 -3.14 -9.63 15.41
N PHE A 138 -2.25 -9.93 14.48
CA PHE A 138 -2.42 -9.62 13.06
C PHE A 138 -1.99 -10.83 12.24
N LEU A 139 -2.80 -11.22 11.26
CA LEU A 139 -2.47 -12.28 10.30
C LEU A 139 -2.06 -11.64 8.97
N PRO A 140 -0.76 -11.51 8.68
CA PRO A 140 -0.30 -10.97 7.41
C PRO A 140 -0.53 -11.95 6.27
N ILE A 141 -0.72 -11.42 5.06
CA ILE A 141 -0.74 -12.20 3.83
C ILE A 141 0.52 -13.07 3.74
N LEU A 142 0.34 -14.35 3.41
CA LEU A 142 1.41 -15.35 3.26
C LEU A 142 2.32 -15.51 4.49
N SER A 143 1.77 -15.30 5.69
CA SER A 143 2.50 -15.46 6.95
C SER A 143 1.68 -16.17 8.02
N LYS A 144 2.31 -16.40 9.17
CA LYS A 144 1.61 -16.80 10.40
C LYS A 144 1.22 -15.55 11.17
N GLU A 145 0.27 -15.72 12.08
CA GLU A 145 -0.14 -14.68 13.02
C GLU A 145 1.08 -14.06 13.74
N LYS A 146 1.05 -12.74 13.85
CA LYS A 146 2.09 -11.94 14.49
C LYS A 146 1.48 -11.12 15.62
N HIS A 147 2.29 -10.93 16.65
CA HIS A 147 1.94 -10.08 17.77
C HIS A 147 2.12 -8.60 17.40
N VAL A 148 1.07 -7.82 17.62
CA VAL A 148 1.03 -6.36 17.47
C VAL A 148 1.17 -5.75 18.84
N THR A 149 2.12 -4.82 18.98
CA THR A 149 2.37 -4.11 20.23
C THR A 149 1.53 -2.86 20.33
N LYS A 150 1.40 -2.33 21.55
CA LYS A 150 0.68 -1.07 21.81
C LYS A 150 1.18 0.13 21.00
N THR A 151 2.41 0.09 20.54
CA THR A 151 3.09 1.19 19.82
C THR A 151 3.04 1.04 18.31
N ASP A 152 2.50 -0.06 17.78
CA ASP A 152 2.39 -0.24 16.34
C ASP A 152 1.32 0.65 15.75
N TYR A 153 1.64 1.26 14.61
CA TYR A 153 0.69 1.99 13.82
C TYR A 153 0.05 1.05 12.80
N ILE A 154 -1.26 1.09 12.75
CA ILE A 154 -2.12 0.18 12.00
C ILE A 154 -3.25 0.99 11.37
N TYR A 155 -3.95 0.37 10.43
CA TYR A 155 -5.35 0.70 10.26
C TYR A 155 -6.22 -0.54 10.39
N ARG A 156 -7.38 -0.34 10.99
CA ARG A 156 -8.32 -1.38 11.36
C ARG A 156 -9.74 -0.94 11.06
N ASP A 157 -10.61 -1.92 10.95
CA ASP A 157 -12.06 -1.73 10.95
C ASP A 157 -12.68 -2.33 12.22
N ALA A 158 -14.00 -2.49 12.24
CA ALA A 158 -14.70 -3.09 13.37
C ALA A 158 -14.40 -4.58 13.62
N LYS A 159 -13.79 -5.29 12.65
CA LYS A 159 -13.47 -6.72 12.75
C LYS A 159 -11.99 -7.00 13.00
N GLY A 160 -11.09 -6.08 12.67
CA GLY A 160 -9.68 -6.26 13.00
C GLY A 160 -8.72 -5.41 12.17
N ILE A 161 -7.45 -5.75 12.31
CA ILE A 161 -6.33 -5.04 11.67
C ILE A 161 -6.29 -5.37 10.18
N MET A 162 -6.46 -4.34 9.35
CA MET A 162 -6.41 -4.44 7.89
C MET A 162 -4.97 -4.44 7.38
N ALA A 163 -4.13 -3.58 7.95
CA ALA A 163 -2.70 -3.63 7.69
C ALA A 163 -1.89 -3.13 8.87
N TRP A 164 -0.70 -3.68 8.94
CA TRP A 164 0.40 -3.08 9.64
C TRP A 164 1.09 -2.11 8.68
N LEU A 165 0.85 -0.83 8.92
CA LEU A 165 1.25 0.26 8.04
C LEU A 165 2.74 0.18 7.66
N ASP A 166 3.02 0.40 6.38
CA ASP A 166 4.34 0.33 5.72
C ASP A 166 5.09 -1.02 5.85
N ILE A 167 4.42 -2.07 6.34
CA ILE A 167 5.02 -3.40 6.56
C ILE A 167 4.27 -4.49 5.79
N ARG A 168 2.99 -4.73 6.11
CA ARG A 168 2.21 -5.86 5.57
C ARG A 168 0.71 -5.61 5.61
N ASP A 169 0.03 -6.03 4.55
CA ASP A 169 -1.42 -6.13 4.48
C ASP A 169 -1.94 -7.45 5.09
N GLY A 170 -3.18 -7.41 5.58
CA GLY A 170 -3.84 -8.49 6.31
C GLY A 170 -4.53 -9.50 5.41
N GLU A 171 -4.47 -10.77 5.80
CA GLU A 171 -5.04 -11.90 5.06
C GLU A 171 -6.56 -11.76 4.87
N ASN A 172 -7.27 -11.19 5.84
CA ASN A 172 -8.74 -11.09 5.83
C ASN A 172 -9.28 -10.02 4.86
N TYR A 173 -8.44 -9.11 4.39
CA TYR A 173 -8.83 -7.96 3.55
C TYR A 173 -8.21 -8.01 2.16
N LYS A 174 -7.42 -9.05 1.88
CA LYS A 174 -6.73 -9.21 0.60
C LYS A 174 -7.70 -9.30 -0.58
N PHE A 175 -7.24 -8.86 -1.74
CA PHE A 175 -7.90 -9.14 -3.01
C PHE A 175 -8.05 -10.64 -3.28
N SER A 176 -9.09 -11.01 -4.01
CA SER A 176 -9.22 -12.32 -4.66
C SER A 176 -9.59 -12.14 -6.13
N ASN A 177 -9.78 -13.24 -6.85
CA ASN A 177 -10.17 -13.20 -8.26
C ASN A 177 -11.62 -12.72 -8.46
N GLU A 178 -12.38 -12.64 -7.37
CA GLU A 178 -13.79 -12.25 -7.32
C GLU A 178 -13.99 -10.79 -6.89
N THR A 179 -12.94 -10.10 -6.43
CA THR A 179 -13.06 -8.71 -5.95
C THR A 179 -13.71 -7.81 -7.00
N LYS A 180 -14.71 -7.02 -6.59
CA LYS A 180 -15.42 -6.04 -7.43
C LYS A 180 -15.25 -4.59 -6.98
N ASN A 181 -14.89 -4.39 -5.73
CA ASN A 181 -14.61 -3.07 -5.17
C ASN A 181 -13.24 -3.10 -4.50
N ALA A 182 -12.36 -2.19 -4.89
CA ALA A 182 -11.01 -2.06 -4.36
C ALA A 182 -10.85 -0.73 -3.63
N ILE A 183 -10.07 -0.75 -2.55
CA ILE A 183 -9.60 0.46 -1.87
C ILE A 183 -8.07 0.50 -1.88
N PHE A 184 -7.52 1.64 -2.28
CA PHE A 184 -6.11 1.97 -2.28
C PHE A 184 -5.85 3.02 -1.21
N ILE A 185 -4.82 2.82 -0.38
CA ILE A 185 -4.54 3.63 0.80
C ILE A 185 -3.09 4.09 0.77
N ILE A 186 -2.89 5.42 0.83
CA ILE A 186 -1.56 6.05 0.84
C ILE A 186 -1.46 7.06 1.99
N GLN A 187 -0.88 6.64 3.11
CA GLN A 187 -0.62 7.54 4.24
C GLN A 187 0.54 8.51 3.98
N GLY A 188 1.56 8.05 3.25
CA GLY A 188 2.78 8.80 3.05
C GLY A 188 3.67 8.92 4.30
N ASN A 189 4.61 9.86 4.25
CA ASN A 189 5.50 10.27 5.33
C ASN A 189 5.85 11.76 5.17
N ALA A 190 6.78 12.26 6.00
CA ALA A 190 7.18 13.68 6.00
C ALA A 190 7.71 14.20 4.63
N ASN A 191 8.16 13.31 3.75
CA ASN A 191 8.69 13.64 2.42
C ASN A 191 7.69 13.39 1.30
N THR A 192 6.42 13.11 1.61
CA THR A 192 5.39 12.86 0.61
C THR A 192 4.20 13.79 0.81
N SER A 193 4.08 14.78 -0.07
CA SER A 193 2.94 15.72 -0.02
C SER A 193 1.61 15.01 -0.36
N VAL A 194 0.48 15.69 -0.12
CA VAL A 194 -0.83 15.17 -0.55
C VAL A 194 -0.87 15.04 -2.07
N GLU A 195 -0.28 16.01 -2.77
CA GLU A 195 -0.28 16.11 -4.24
C GLU A 195 0.40 14.90 -4.88
N ILE A 196 1.62 14.53 -4.44
CA ILE A 196 2.31 13.38 -5.07
C ILE A 196 1.59 12.04 -4.83
N ARG A 197 0.84 11.95 -3.73
CA ARG A 197 0.04 10.75 -3.40
C ARG A 197 -1.23 10.71 -4.25
N LEU A 198 -1.87 11.85 -4.49
CA LEU A 198 -2.99 11.98 -5.43
C LEU A 198 -2.54 11.66 -6.86
N GLU A 199 -1.36 12.12 -7.28
CA GLU A 199 -0.80 11.78 -8.60
C GLU A 199 -0.54 10.28 -8.77
N ALA A 200 -0.12 9.58 -7.71
CA ALA A 200 0.05 8.13 -7.75
C ALA A 200 -1.29 7.40 -7.90
N LEU A 201 -2.34 7.84 -7.18
CA LEU A 201 -3.68 7.31 -7.38
C LEU A 201 -4.22 7.59 -8.79
N GLU A 202 -3.92 8.75 -9.35
CA GLU A 202 -4.35 9.10 -10.71
C GLU A 202 -3.68 8.20 -11.76
N ARG A 203 -2.41 7.82 -11.55
CA ARG A 203 -1.72 6.83 -12.40
C ARG A 203 -2.31 5.42 -12.25
N ILE A 204 -2.67 5.01 -11.04
CA ILE A 204 -3.40 3.75 -10.80
C ILE A 204 -4.75 3.79 -11.53
N ARG A 205 -5.51 4.88 -11.38
CA ARG A 205 -6.80 5.07 -12.04
C ARG A 205 -6.67 4.94 -13.56
N TYR A 206 -5.67 5.59 -14.14
CA TYR A 206 -5.39 5.53 -15.58
C TYR A 206 -5.12 4.10 -16.05
N ASP A 207 -4.17 3.41 -15.41
CA ASP A 207 -3.76 2.04 -15.79
C ASP A 207 -4.93 1.04 -15.60
N LEU A 208 -5.75 1.23 -14.56
CA LEU A 208 -6.98 0.45 -14.34
C LEU A 208 -8.01 0.71 -15.44
N ALA A 209 -8.25 1.98 -15.81
CA ALA A 209 -9.25 2.35 -16.82
C ALA A 209 -8.90 1.82 -18.23
N GLU A 210 -7.60 1.71 -18.56
CA GLU A 210 -7.18 1.08 -19.82
C GLU A 210 -7.49 -0.43 -19.85
N SER A 211 -7.45 -1.11 -18.71
CA SER A 211 -7.72 -2.55 -18.60
C SER A 211 -9.20 -2.86 -18.34
N MET A 212 -9.92 -1.91 -17.73
CA MET A 212 -11.28 -2.08 -17.20
C MET A 212 -12.11 -0.81 -17.48
N PRO A 213 -12.65 -0.64 -18.70
CA PRO A 213 -13.30 0.62 -19.11
C PRO A 213 -14.55 1.01 -18.31
N ASP A 214 -15.25 0.03 -17.72
CA ASP A 214 -16.45 0.23 -16.90
C ASP A 214 -16.13 0.53 -15.42
N MET A 215 -14.85 0.63 -15.07
CA MET A 215 -14.39 0.91 -13.71
C MET A 215 -14.68 2.37 -13.34
N GLU A 216 -15.27 2.57 -12.16
CA GLU A 216 -15.48 3.89 -11.56
C GLU A 216 -14.42 4.13 -10.48
N PHE A 217 -13.89 5.35 -10.40
CA PHE A 217 -12.84 5.69 -9.43
C PHE A 217 -13.13 7.00 -8.70
N ASP A 218 -13.13 6.94 -7.37
CA ASP A 218 -13.23 8.10 -6.50
C ASP A 218 -11.95 8.30 -5.70
N THR A 219 -11.60 9.55 -5.43
CA THR A 219 -10.45 9.93 -4.62
C THR A 219 -10.86 10.77 -3.42
N HIS A 220 -10.32 10.46 -2.25
CA HIS A 220 -10.58 11.18 -1.00
C HIS A 220 -9.28 11.53 -0.28
N VAL A 221 -9.28 12.65 0.43
CA VAL A 221 -8.22 13.01 1.37
C VAL A 221 -8.84 13.12 2.75
N ILE A 222 -8.38 12.27 3.66
CA ILE A 222 -8.78 12.26 5.06
C ILE A 222 -7.74 13.08 5.82
N TYR A 223 -8.19 13.97 6.71
CA TYR A 223 -7.33 14.76 7.59
C TYR A 223 -7.57 14.39 9.06
N ALA A 224 -6.54 14.56 9.89
CA ALA A 224 -6.62 14.38 11.33
C ALA A 224 -7.32 15.56 12.04
#